data_AF-A0AAE0V882-F1
#
_entry.id   AF-A0AAE0V882-F1
#
_cell.length_a   1.000
_cell.length_b   1.000
_cell.length_c   1.000
_cell.angle_alpha   90.00
_cell.angle_beta   90.00
_cell.angle_gamma   90.00
#
_symmetry.space_group_name_H-M   'P 1'
#
loop_
_entity.id
_entity.type
_entity.pdbx_description
1 polymer ?
#
loop_
_entity_poly.entity_id
_entity_poly.type
_entity_poly.pdbx_seq_one_letter_code
_entity_poly.pdbx_strand_id
1 'polypeptide(L)'
;MGRSRSRSSSRSKHTKSGSKHSKKRGSRSRSRSKDHERSKKRSRSREAKRNRRRESRSRSRSNRERARGTSPVDRVDMFGRTLSKRTAAEEKQRKEEEEKKAEMERQRKIRQQEIEERLIEEETARRVEELVARRVEEELEKRRDEIEREVLRRVEEAKRIMEAQLLQELERQRQAELSAQKAREEEEKSKREELEKILEENNRKIAEAQAKLAEDQLRIVEEQRKIHEERMKLEQERQRQQKEEQKIILGKGKSRPRLSFTLKATD
;
A
#
# COMPACT_ATOMS: atom_id res chain seq x y z
N MET A 1 -30.27 -24.11 50.58
CA MET A 1 -31.45 -23.76 49.75
C MET A 1 -30.95 -22.80 48.67
N GLY A 2 -30.73 -23.16 47.42
CA GLY A 2 -31.57 -23.96 46.54
C GLY A 2 -32.36 -23.00 45.64
N ARG A 3 -31.89 -22.78 44.40
CA ARG A 3 -32.69 -22.83 43.15
C ARG A 3 -32.06 -22.01 42.02
N SER A 4 -31.52 -22.76 41.08
CA SER A 4 -31.38 -22.46 39.66
C SER A 4 -32.70 -21.93 39.06
N ARG A 5 -32.60 -21.03 38.08
CA ARG A 5 -33.54 -20.95 36.94
C ARG A 5 -32.90 -20.19 35.78
N SER A 6 -32.65 -20.95 34.72
CA SER A 6 -32.16 -20.57 33.40
C SER A 6 -33.32 -20.31 32.42
N ARG A 7 -32.97 -19.81 31.21
CA ARG A 7 -33.72 -19.74 29.91
C ARG A 7 -34.11 -18.29 29.54
N SER A 8 -33.79 -17.67 28.39
CA SER A 8 -33.51 -18.13 27.01
C SER A 8 -32.79 -16.98 26.25
N SER A 9 -31.69 -17.19 25.52
CA SER A 9 -31.59 -17.52 24.07
C SER A 9 -32.14 -16.46 23.08
N SER A 10 -31.22 -15.67 22.50
CA SER A 10 -31.32 -15.26 21.08
C SER A 10 -29.93 -15.14 20.43
N ARG A 11 -29.66 -16.18 19.63
CA ARG A 11 -28.67 -16.37 18.57
C ARG A 11 -28.06 -15.10 17.94
N SER A 12 -26.72 -15.02 17.95
CA SER A 12 -25.95 -14.42 16.86
C SER A 12 -24.92 -15.44 16.34
N LYS A 13 -24.98 -15.68 15.03
CA LYS A 13 -24.11 -16.60 14.28
C LYS A 13 -22.87 -15.86 13.80
N HIS A 14 -21.80 -16.64 13.64
CA HIS A 14 -20.62 -16.45 12.79
C HIS A 14 -19.30 -15.92 13.38
N THR A 15 -18.59 -16.88 13.97
CA THR A 15 -17.19 -17.31 13.71
C THR A 15 -16.32 -16.49 12.74
N LYS A 16 -15.09 -16.12 13.17
CA LYS A 16 -13.87 -16.94 12.96
C LYS A 16 -12.64 -16.33 13.65
N SER A 17 -11.89 -17.23 14.27
CA SER A 17 -10.66 -17.09 15.04
C SER A 17 -9.50 -16.41 14.29
N GLY A 18 -8.87 -15.41 14.93
CA GLY A 18 -7.59 -14.83 14.52
C GLY A 18 -6.61 -14.78 15.68
N SER A 19 -5.76 -15.81 15.79
CA SER A 19 -4.65 -15.90 16.73
C SER A 19 -3.60 -14.83 16.44
N LYS A 20 -3.24 -14.01 17.44
CA LYS A 20 -2.05 -13.14 17.41
C LYS A 20 -1.34 -13.22 18.76
N HIS A 21 -0.38 -14.13 18.86
CA HIS A 21 0.60 -14.10 19.93
C HIS A 21 1.75 -13.15 19.61
N SER A 22 2.15 -12.45 20.66
CA SER A 22 3.28 -11.53 20.78
C SER A 22 4.62 -12.24 20.57
N LYS A 23 5.63 -11.49 20.11
CA LYS A 23 6.97 -11.48 20.72
C LYS A 23 7.77 -10.24 20.29
N LYS A 24 8.53 -9.75 21.26
CA LYS A 24 9.26 -8.48 21.35
C LYS A 24 10.76 -8.73 21.07
N ARG A 25 11.43 -7.67 20.58
CA ARG A 25 12.83 -7.23 20.84
C ARG A 25 14.01 -7.95 20.16
N GLY A 26 14.96 -7.14 19.67
CA GLY A 26 16.36 -7.53 19.55
C GLY A 26 17.14 -6.81 18.45
N SER A 27 17.72 -5.65 18.77
CA SER A 27 18.73 -4.96 17.95
C SER A 27 20.04 -5.75 17.85
N ARG A 28 20.65 -5.85 16.66
CA ARG A 28 22.12 -5.89 16.49
C ARG A 28 22.56 -5.90 15.02
N SER A 29 23.36 -4.90 14.69
CA SER A 29 24.20 -4.72 13.50
C SER A 29 24.99 -5.97 13.07
N ARG A 30 25.06 -6.22 11.75
CA ARG A 30 26.23 -6.83 11.08
C ARG A 30 26.15 -6.68 9.56
N SER A 31 27.02 -5.82 9.03
CA SER A 31 27.45 -5.71 7.64
C SER A 31 27.96 -7.05 7.10
N ARG A 32 27.45 -7.51 5.94
CA ARG A 32 28.12 -8.49 5.06
C ARG A 32 27.75 -8.28 3.58
N SER A 33 28.70 -7.71 2.86
CA SER A 33 29.23 -8.13 1.56
C SER A 33 28.26 -8.58 0.46
N LYS A 34 28.13 -7.72 -0.55
CA LYS A 34 27.68 -7.99 -1.91
C LYS A 34 28.72 -8.86 -2.61
N ASP A 35 28.39 -10.12 -2.92
CA ASP A 35 28.93 -10.85 -4.07
C ASP A 35 28.21 -12.18 -4.29
N HIS A 36 27.34 -12.22 -5.29
CA HIS A 36 27.05 -13.46 -6.03
C HIS A 36 26.39 -13.13 -7.37
N GLU A 37 27.25 -12.85 -8.35
CA GLU A 37 27.02 -13.18 -9.76
C GLU A 37 26.42 -14.59 -9.86
N ARG A 38 25.15 -14.69 -10.29
CA ARG A 38 24.58 -15.98 -10.69
C ARG A 38 23.73 -15.81 -11.95
N SER A 39 24.43 -15.84 -13.07
CA SER A 39 23.90 -16.19 -14.38
C SER A 39 23.06 -17.46 -14.28
N LYS A 40 21.74 -17.34 -14.43
CA LYS A 40 20.83 -18.47 -14.61
C LYS A 40 20.10 -18.34 -15.93
N LYS A 41 20.57 -19.13 -16.88
CA LYS A 41 19.99 -19.35 -18.21
C LYS A 41 18.49 -19.59 -18.12
N ARG A 42 17.74 -18.83 -18.91
CA ARG A 42 16.29 -18.86 -19.06
C ARG A 42 15.95 -19.73 -20.26
N SER A 43 15.83 -21.04 -20.06
CA SER A 43 15.17 -21.94 -21.02
C SER A 43 13.68 -22.02 -20.68
N ARG A 44 12.86 -21.30 -21.46
CA ARG A 44 11.39 -21.44 -21.48
C ARG A 44 11.02 -22.52 -22.50
N SER A 45 10.70 -23.73 -22.04
CA SER A 45 9.87 -24.66 -22.80
C SER A 45 8.49 -24.72 -22.14
N ARG A 46 7.50 -24.18 -22.85
CA ARG A 46 6.07 -24.35 -22.59
C ARG A 46 5.63 -25.50 -23.46
N GLU A 47 5.34 -26.67 -22.88
CA GLU A 47 4.47 -27.62 -23.57
C GLU A 47 3.72 -28.55 -22.61
N ALA A 48 2.39 -28.41 -22.68
CA ALA A 48 1.36 -29.43 -22.55
C ALA A 48 1.52 -30.53 -21.49
N LYS A 49 1.01 -30.26 -20.28
CA LYS A 49 0.43 -31.31 -19.43
C LYS A 49 -0.93 -31.73 -20.00
N ARG A 50 -1.01 -32.86 -20.71
CA ARG A 50 -2.27 -33.60 -20.90
C ARG A 50 -2.07 -35.11 -20.78
N ASN A 51 -2.66 -35.64 -19.72
CA ASN A 51 -3.32 -36.95 -19.58
C ASN A 51 -2.61 -38.21 -20.11
N ARG A 52 -2.12 -39.03 -19.18
CA ARG A 52 -2.18 -40.49 -19.29
C ARG A 52 -2.73 -41.09 -18.01
N ARG A 53 -4.04 -41.39 -18.02
CA ARG A 53 -4.67 -42.34 -17.10
C ARG A 53 -5.42 -43.36 -17.97
N ARG A 54 -4.97 -44.61 -17.85
CA ARG A 54 -5.68 -45.90 -17.99
C ARG A 54 -7.10 -45.84 -18.56
N GLU A 55 -7.33 -46.62 -19.61
CA GLU A 55 -8.48 -47.55 -19.64
C GLU A 55 -8.23 -48.68 -20.65
N SER A 56 -8.42 -49.90 -20.16
CA SER A 56 -8.40 -51.18 -20.86
C SER A 56 -9.60 -51.34 -21.80
N ARG A 57 -9.41 -51.87 -23.01
CA ARG A 57 -10.43 -52.68 -23.71
C ARG A 57 -9.88 -53.45 -24.90
N SER A 58 -9.81 -54.75 -24.71
CA SER A 58 -9.64 -55.80 -25.71
C SER A 58 -10.74 -55.77 -26.76
N ARG A 59 -10.40 -55.86 -28.04
CA ARG A 59 -11.25 -56.40 -29.11
C ARG A 59 -10.39 -57.04 -30.20
N SER A 60 -10.36 -58.37 -30.18
CA SER A 60 -9.92 -59.24 -31.25
C SER A 60 -10.79 -59.04 -32.49
N ARG A 61 -10.21 -58.89 -33.69
CA ARG A 61 -10.82 -59.35 -34.94
C ARG A 61 -9.77 -59.83 -35.94
N SER A 62 -9.93 -61.09 -36.27
CA SER A 62 -9.30 -61.92 -37.30
C SER A 62 -9.58 -61.48 -38.74
N ASN A 63 -8.59 -61.66 -39.62
CA ASN A 63 -8.66 -62.28 -40.97
C ASN A 63 -7.32 -62.00 -41.66
N ARG A 64 -6.38 -62.95 -41.75
CA ARG A 64 -6.32 -64.14 -42.61
C ARG A 64 -6.51 -63.85 -44.10
N GLU A 65 -5.45 -64.18 -44.80
CA GLU A 65 -5.20 -64.15 -46.24
C GLU A 65 -6.38 -64.52 -47.13
N ARG A 66 -6.39 -63.92 -48.32
CA ARG A 66 -6.97 -64.56 -49.49
C ARG A 66 -6.24 -64.16 -50.77
N ALA A 67 -5.36 -65.05 -51.20
CA ALA A 67 -5.09 -65.26 -52.61
C ALA A 67 -6.42 -65.60 -53.32
N ARG A 68 -6.72 -64.86 -54.38
CA ARG A 68 -7.74 -65.12 -55.40
C ARG A 68 -7.15 -64.57 -56.69
N GLY A 69 -7.17 -65.25 -57.83
CA GLY A 69 -7.79 -66.52 -58.17
C GLY A 69 -7.58 -66.70 -59.67
N THR A 70 -7.15 -67.90 -60.03
CA THR A 70 -7.45 -68.67 -61.22
C THR A 70 -8.19 -67.95 -62.35
N SER A 71 -7.50 -67.71 -63.46
CA SER A 71 -8.08 -67.34 -64.76
C SER A 71 -9.01 -68.46 -65.28
N PRO A 72 -10.09 -68.16 -66.01
CA PRO A 72 -11.00 -69.18 -66.55
C PRO A 72 -10.29 -70.00 -67.64
N VAL A 73 -10.31 -71.33 -67.51
CA VAL A 73 -9.89 -72.24 -68.59
C VAL A 73 -10.96 -72.27 -69.67
N ASP A 74 -10.70 -71.64 -70.81
CA ASP A 74 -11.51 -71.80 -72.02
C ASP A 74 -11.42 -73.25 -72.50
N ARG A 75 -12.58 -73.94 -72.60
CA ARG A 75 -12.66 -75.26 -73.23
C ARG A 75 -12.37 -75.12 -74.73
N VAL A 76 -11.45 -75.94 -75.21
CA VAL A 76 -10.93 -75.94 -76.57
C VAL A 76 -11.56 -77.10 -77.36
N ASP A 77 -12.09 -76.82 -78.55
CA ASP A 77 -12.63 -77.86 -79.46
C ASP A 77 -11.48 -78.68 -80.10
N MET A 78 -11.76 -79.83 -80.71
CA MET A 78 -10.82 -80.84 -81.24
C MET A 78 -9.83 -80.32 -82.33
N PHE A 79 -9.96 -79.06 -82.73
CA PHE A 79 -9.02 -78.31 -83.59
C PHE A 79 -8.30 -77.15 -82.87
N GLY A 80 -8.25 -77.14 -81.54
CA GLY A 80 -7.43 -76.19 -80.78
C GLY A 80 -7.95 -74.75 -80.74
N ARG A 81 -9.23 -74.50 -81.05
CA ARG A 81 -9.86 -73.17 -80.93
C ARG A 81 -10.62 -73.04 -79.60
N THR A 82 -10.29 -72.03 -78.81
CA THR A 82 -10.99 -71.68 -77.56
C THR A 82 -12.40 -71.23 -77.88
N LEU A 83 -13.42 -71.94 -77.40
CA LEU A 83 -14.82 -71.52 -77.53
C LEU A 83 -15.17 -70.48 -76.45
N SER A 84 -14.37 -69.41 -76.38
CA SER A 84 -14.75 -68.19 -75.69
C SER A 84 -15.54 -67.36 -76.70
N LYS A 85 -16.85 -67.54 -76.75
CA LYS A 85 -17.73 -66.52 -77.34
C LYS A 85 -17.61 -65.31 -76.44
N ARG A 86 -16.61 -64.45 -76.71
CA ARG A 86 -16.58 -63.07 -76.24
C ARG A 86 -17.95 -62.52 -76.54
N THR A 87 -18.74 -62.32 -75.50
CA THR A 87 -20.01 -61.64 -75.69
C THR A 87 -19.65 -60.22 -76.14
N ALA A 88 -20.42 -59.64 -77.05
CA ALA A 88 -20.23 -58.24 -77.44
C ALA A 88 -20.23 -57.29 -76.22
N ALA A 89 -20.78 -57.73 -75.08
CA ALA A 89 -20.71 -57.06 -73.79
C ALA A 89 -19.28 -57.02 -73.19
N GLU A 90 -18.48 -58.10 -73.26
CA GLU A 90 -17.10 -58.09 -72.73
C GLU A 90 -16.14 -57.29 -73.63
N GLU A 91 -16.34 -57.29 -74.95
CA GLU A 91 -15.53 -56.46 -75.86
C GLU A 91 -15.88 -54.97 -75.71
N LYS A 92 -17.15 -54.65 -75.47
CA LYS A 92 -17.59 -53.30 -75.08
C LYS A 92 -17.02 -52.90 -73.72
N GLN A 93 -17.02 -53.80 -72.73
CA GLN A 93 -16.42 -53.52 -71.41
C GLN A 93 -14.90 -53.32 -71.49
N ARG A 94 -14.16 -54.08 -72.33
CA ARG A 94 -12.73 -53.84 -72.54
C ARG A 94 -12.45 -52.51 -73.25
N LYS A 95 -13.23 -52.17 -74.28
CA LYS A 95 -13.14 -50.86 -74.95
C LYS A 95 -13.48 -49.71 -73.99
N GLU A 96 -14.52 -49.86 -73.17
CA GLU A 96 -14.87 -48.91 -72.11
C GLU A 96 -13.80 -48.84 -71.00
N GLU A 97 -13.14 -49.94 -70.65
CA GLU A 97 -12.03 -49.96 -69.69
C GLU A 97 -10.75 -49.34 -70.26
N GLU A 98 -10.48 -49.52 -71.55
CA GLU A 98 -9.39 -48.85 -72.26
C GLU A 98 -9.65 -47.36 -72.42
N GLU A 99 -10.90 -46.96 -72.72
CA GLU A 99 -11.33 -45.57 -72.73
C GLU A 99 -11.24 -44.95 -71.32
N LYS A 100 -11.67 -45.67 -70.27
CA LYS A 100 -11.48 -45.23 -68.87
C LYS A 100 -10.01 -45.14 -68.49
N LYS A 101 -9.14 -46.04 -68.97
CA LYS A 101 -7.70 -45.97 -68.73
C LYS A 101 -7.07 -44.79 -69.48
N ALA A 102 -7.47 -44.53 -70.71
CA ALA A 102 -7.02 -43.38 -71.50
C ALA A 102 -7.52 -42.06 -70.89
N GLU A 103 -8.75 -42.03 -70.36
CA GLU A 103 -9.30 -40.89 -69.64
C GLU A 103 -8.56 -40.65 -68.32
N MET A 104 -8.26 -41.70 -67.57
CA MET A 104 -7.43 -41.62 -66.36
C MET A 104 -5.99 -41.17 -66.67
N GLU A 105 -5.42 -41.57 -67.81
CA GLU A 105 -4.11 -41.10 -68.25
C GLU A 105 -4.13 -39.63 -68.65
N ARG A 106 -5.19 -39.18 -69.35
CA ARG A 106 -5.43 -37.75 -69.64
C ARG A 106 -5.58 -36.94 -68.35
N GLN A 107 -6.35 -37.43 -67.37
CA GLN A 107 -6.49 -36.78 -66.06
C GLN A 107 -5.17 -36.72 -65.29
N ARG A 108 -4.30 -37.73 -65.39
CA ARG A 108 -2.96 -37.70 -64.80
C ARG A 108 -2.06 -36.65 -65.45
N LYS A 109 -2.10 -36.53 -66.78
CA LYS A 109 -1.35 -35.51 -67.52
C LYS A 109 -1.84 -34.10 -67.18
N ILE A 110 -3.15 -33.89 -67.09
CA ILE A 110 -3.73 -32.61 -66.65
C ILE A 110 -3.27 -32.27 -65.23
N ARG A 111 -3.33 -33.23 -64.28
CA ARG A 111 -2.84 -32.99 -62.91
C ARG A 111 -1.34 -32.70 -62.84
N GLN A 112 -0.52 -33.29 -63.71
CA GLN A 112 0.91 -33.00 -63.79
C GLN A 112 1.14 -31.58 -64.31
N GLN A 113 0.44 -31.20 -65.37
CA GLN A 113 0.47 -29.84 -65.92
C GLN A 113 0.01 -28.81 -64.89
N GLU A 114 -1.07 -29.08 -64.15
CA GLU A 114 -1.55 -28.20 -63.07
C GLU A 114 -0.52 -28.05 -61.93
N ILE A 115 0.24 -29.10 -61.60
CA ILE A 115 1.29 -29.04 -60.58
C ILE A 115 2.49 -28.23 -61.10
N GLU A 116 2.90 -28.45 -62.34
CA GLU A 116 3.99 -27.71 -62.97
C GLU A 116 3.64 -26.22 -63.14
N GLU A 117 2.42 -25.91 -63.58
CA GLU A 117 1.90 -24.54 -63.68
C GLU A 117 1.86 -23.87 -62.30
N ARG A 118 1.37 -24.57 -61.27
CA ARG A 118 1.39 -24.03 -59.89
C ARG A 118 2.81 -23.77 -59.38
N LEU A 119 3.78 -24.62 -59.70
CA LEU A 119 5.17 -24.39 -59.31
C LEU A 119 5.76 -23.15 -60.01
N ILE A 120 5.43 -22.96 -61.29
CA ILE A 120 5.85 -21.77 -62.06
C ILE A 120 5.15 -20.50 -61.54
N GLU A 121 3.86 -20.58 -61.22
CA GLU A 121 3.10 -19.50 -60.60
C GLU A 121 3.66 -19.13 -59.22
N GLU A 122 4.01 -20.12 -58.40
CA GLU A 122 4.64 -19.88 -57.10
C GLU A 122 6.04 -19.26 -57.26
N GLU A 123 6.86 -19.73 -58.20
CA GLU A 123 8.18 -19.17 -58.46
C GLU A 123 8.09 -17.72 -59.00
N THR A 124 7.13 -17.44 -59.87
CA THR A 124 6.91 -16.09 -60.39
C THR A 124 6.36 -15.15 -59.31
N ALA A 125 5.43 -15.62 -58.48
CA ALA A 125 4.93 -14.87 -57.32
C ALA A 125 6.07 -14.55 -56.34
N ARG A 126 6.95 -15.52 -56.05
CA ARG A 126 8.13 -15.31 -55.20
C ARG A 126 9.10 -14.28 -55.79
N ARG A 127 9.39 -14.33 -57.09
CA ARG A 127 10.25 -13.32 -57.74
C ARG A 127 9.65 -11.92 -57.70
N VAL A 128 8.34 -11.80 -57.89
CA VAL A 128 7.64 -10.53 -57.78
C VAL A 128 7.67 -10.02 -56.33
N GLU A 129 7.41 -10.88 -55.35
CA GLU A 129 7.48 -10.55 -53.93
C GLU A 129 8.88 -10.08 -53.53
N GLU A 130 9.94 -10.76 -53.96
CA GLU A 130 11.32 -10.35 -53.71
C GLU A 130 11.65 -8.99 -54.33
N LEU A 131 11.22 -8.73 -55.56
CA LEU A 131 11.44 -7.43 -56.21
C LEU A 131 10.68 -6.30 -55.51
N VAL A 132 9.47 -6.57 -55.04
CA VAL A 132 8.68 -5.62 -54.25
C VAL A 132 9.33 -5.39 -52.89
N ALA A 133 9.72 -6.45 -52.19
CA ALA A 133 10.39 -6.36 -50.89
C ALA A 133 11.69 -5.57 -50.98
N ARG A 134 12.53 -5.83 -52.00
CA ARG A 134 13.77 -5.07 -52.25
C ARG A 134 13.51 -3.59 -52.53
N ARG A 135 12.53 -3.27 -53.38
CA ARG A 135 12.17 -1.87 -53.67
C ARG A 135 11.64 -1.15 -52.42
N VAL A 136 10.79 -1.80 -51.64
CA VAL A 136 10.28 -1.26 -50.37
C VAL A 136 11.41 -1.08 -49.37
N GLU A 137 12.34 -2.03 -49.28
CA GLU A 137 13.49 -1.94 -48.39
C GLU A 137 14.42 -0.78 -48.76
N GLU A 138 14.72 -0.58 -50.05
CA GLU A 138 15.50 0.56 -50.56
C GLU A 138 14.79 1.90 -50.31
N GLU A 139 13.46 1.96 -50.48
CA GLU A 139 12.68 3.16 -50.18
C GLU A 139 12.65 3.48 -48.69
N LEU A 140 12.50 2.45 -47.86
CA LEU A 140 12.59 2.61 -46.41
C LEU A 140 14.00 3.02 -46.01
N GLU A 141 15.05 2.43 -46.58
CA GLU A 141 16.45 2.75 -46.27
C GLU A 141 16.81 4.21 -46.56
N LYS A 142 16.32 4.77 -47.67
CA LYS A 142 16.46 6.20 -47.95
C LYS A 142 15.77 7.10 -46.91
N ARG A 143 14.69 6.62 -46.30
CA ARG A 143 13.92 7.35 -45.26
C ARG A 143 14.25 6.91 -43.84
N ARG A 144 15.12 5.91 -43.63
CA ARG A 144 15.44 5.34 -42.32
C ARG A 144 15.97 6.41 -41.39
N ASP A 145 16.94 7.19 -41.86
CA ASP A 145 17.55 8.25 -41.04
C ASP A 145 16.54 9.33 -40.63
N GLU A 146 15.59 9.68 -41.49
CA GLU A 146 14.55 10.66 -41.18
C GLU A 146 13.56 10.10 -40.16
N ILE A 147 13.12 8.86 -40.36
CA ILE A 147 12.23 8.14 -39.45
C ILE A 147 12.91 7.95 -38.09
N GLU A 148 14.18 7.53 -38.07
CA GLU A 148 14.95 7.33 -36.85
C GLU A 148 15.11 8.64 -36.08
N ARG A 149 15.45 9.75 -36.76
CA ARG A 149 15.52 11.07 -36.12
C ARG A 149 14.17 11.50 -35.53
N GLU A 150 13.07 11.27 -36.24
CA GLU A 150 11.75 11.63 -35.73
C GLU A 150 11.33 10.76 -34.54
N VAL A 151 11.59 9.45 -34.61
CA VAL A 151 11.35 8.53 -33.48
C VAL A 151 12.20 8.93 -32.28
N LEU A 152 13.48 9.24 -32.47
CA LEU A 152 14.36 9.71 -31.40
C LEU A 152 13.83 11.01 -30.78
N ARG A 153 13.42 11.99 -31.60
CA ARG A 153 12.80 13.24 -31.09
C ARG A 153 11.57 12.98 -30.26
N ARG A 154 10.62 12.17 -30.74
CA ARG A 154 9.40 11.84 -29.97
C ARG A 154 9.72 11.10 -28.67
N VAL A 155 10.70 10.20 -28.68
CA VAL A 155 11.15 9.49 -27.48
C VAL A 155 11.82 10.44 -26.49
N GLU A 156 12.66 11.37 -26.96
CA GLU A 156 13.28 12.39 -26.13
C GLU A 156 12.25 13.35 -25.54
N GLU A 157 11.28 13.80 -26.32
CA GLU A 157 10.16 14.62 -25.84
C GLU A 157 9.34 13.89 -24.78
N ALA A 158 8.99 12.62 -25.03
CA ALA A 158 8.28 11.79 -24.05
C ALA A 158 9.11 11.59 -22.77
N LYS A 159 10.42 11.34 -22.89
CA LYS A 159 11.32 11.25 -21.73
C LYS A 159 11.37 12.55 -20.95
N ARG A 160 11.54 13.70 -21.63
CA ARG A 160 11.56 15.02 -20.99
C ARG A 160 10.26 15.33 -20.25
N ILE A 161 9.11 14.99 -20.83
CA ILE A 161 7.82 15.17 -20.16
C ILE A 161 7.73 14.31 -18.90
N MET A 162 8.10 13.03 -19.01
CA MET A 162 8.09 12.12 -17.85
C MET A 162 9.09 12.57 -16.77
N GLU A 163 10.29 12.98 -17.15
CA GLU A 163 11.32 13.47 -16.22
C GLU A 163 10.88 14.76 -15.53
N ALA A 164 10.30 15.70 -16.26
CA ALA A 164 9.77 16.95 -15.70
C ALA A 164 8.61 16.67 -14.72
N GLN A 165 7.70 15.77 -15.05
CA GLN A 165 6.63 15.35 -14.14
C GLN A 165 7.19 14.70 -12.87
N LEU A 166 8.16 13.80 -13.00
CA LEU A 166 8.80 13.14 -11.87
C LEU A 166 9.53 14.14 -10.96
N LEU A 167 10.26 15.09 -11.53
CA LEU A 167 10.93 16.15 -10.76
C LEU A 167 9.90 17.04 -10.04
N GLN A 168 8.82 17.42 -10.71
CA GLN A 168 7.75 18.22 -10.10
C GLN A 168 7.07 17.47 -8.95
N GLU A 169 6.84 16.17 -9.09
CA GLU A 169 6.29 15.33 -8.01
C GLU A 169 7.25 15.25 -6.81
N LEU A 170 8.55 15.07 -7.06
CA LEU A 170 9.57 15.04 -6.01
C LEU A 170 9.69 16.38 -5.29
N GLU A 171 9.65 17.50 -6.02
CA GLU A 171 9.66 18.83 -5.42
C GLU A 171 8.42 19.08 -4.57
N ARG A 172 7.23 18.70 -5.04
CA ARG A 172 6.00 18.77 -4.25
C ARG A 172 6.08 17.93 -2.99
N GLN A 173 6.60 16.71 -3.07
CA GLN A 173 6.78 15.84 -1.90
C GLN A 173 7.74 16.47 -0.89
N ARG A 174 8.89 16.99 -1.34
CA ARG A 174 9.84 17.69 -0.46
C ARG A 174 9.23 18.92 0.19
N GLN A 175 8.49 19.74 -0.58
CA GLN A 175 7.80 20.91 -0.04
C GLN A 175 6.75 20.52 0.99
N ALA A 176 5.96 19.48 0.71
CA ALA A 176 4.95 18.96 1.63
C ALA A 176 5.57 18.40 2.92
N GLU A 177 6.70 17.69 2.82
CA GLU A 177 7.44 17.19 3.98
C GLU A 177 7.98 18.35 4.83
N LEU A 178 8.60 19.35 4.20
CA LEU A 178 9.10 20.54 4.90
C LEU A 178 7.97 21.34 5.53
N SER A 179 6.85 21.53 4.84
CA SER A 179 5.69 22.23 5.42
C SER A 179 5.07 21.44 6.57
N ALA A 180 4.99 20.11 6.46
CA ALA A 180 4.51 19.26 7.53
C ALA A 180 5.44 19.28 8.75
N GLN A 181 6.76 19.32 8.54
CA GLN A 181 7.74 19.49 9.62
C GLN A 181 7.60 20.86 10.30
N LYS A 182 7.49 21.93 9.52
CA LYS A 182 7.27 23.28 10.05
C LYS A 182 5.98 23.39 10.85
N ALA A 183 4.88 22.85 10.33
CA ALA A 183 3.60 22.83 11.05
C ALA A 183 3.69 22.07 12.38
N ARG A 184 4.38 20.92 12.40
CA ARG A 184 4.64 20.18 13.65
C ARG A 184 5.50 20.97 14.62
N GLU A 185 6.53 21.65 14.14
CA GLU A 185 7.40 22.49 14.97
C GLU A 185 6.63 23.67 15.56
N GLU A 186 5.78 24.32 14.77
CA GLU A 186 4.89 25.40 15.22
C GLU A 186 3.89 24.92 16.27
N GLU A 187 3.26 23.76 16.08
CA GLU A 187 2.40 23.15 17.11
C GLU A 187 3.16 22.79 18.39
N GLU A 188 4.41 22.34 18.28
CA GLU A 188 5.22 22.08 19.47
C GLU A 188 5.63 23.38 20.17
N LYS A 189 5.95 24.43 19.41
CA LYS A 189 6.24 25.76 19.96
C LYS A 189 5.03 26.35 20.66
N SER A 190 3.85 26.31 20.03
CA SER A 190 2.62 26.82 20.65
C SER A 190 2.30 26.06 21.94
N LYS A 191 2.46 24.72 21.97
CA LYS A 191 2.30 23.93 23.19
C LYS A 191 3.31 24.31 24.26
N ARG A 192 4.56 24.60 23.90
CA ARG A 192 5.58 25.05 24.86
C ARG A 192 5.26 26.43 25.41
N GLU A 193 4.86 27.37 24.56
CA GLU A 193 4.44 28.72 24.97
C GLU A 193 3.21 28.67 25.88
N GLU A 194 2.23 27.82 25.57
CA GLU A 194 1.06 27.59 26.44
C GLU A 194 1.48 27.04 27.81
N LEU A 195 2.38 26.05 27.84
CA LEU A 195 2.90 25.50 29.10
C LEU A 195 3.71 26.55 29.89
N GLU A 196 4.53 27.34 29.22
CA GLU A 196 5.30 28.42 29.83
C GLU A 196 4.36 29.46 30.44
N LYS A 197 3.32 29.88 29.72
CA LYS A 197 2.30 30.79 30.23
C LYS A 197 1.59 30.23 31.47
N ILE A 198 1.24 28.94 31.48
CA ILE A 198 0.64 28.28 32.65
C ILE A 198 1.61 28.29 33.84
N LEU A 199 2.90 28.02 33.60
CA LEU A 199 3.92 28.04 34.64
C LEU A 199 4.15 29.46 35.18
N GLU A 200 4.17 30.47 34.32
CA GLU A 200 4.25 31.87 34.73
C GLU A 200 3.05 32.28 35.58
N GLU A 201 1.82 31.95 35.15
CA GLU A 201 0.62 32.23 35.93
C GLU A 201 0.62 31.49 37.28
N ASN A 202 1.13 30.27 37.33
CA ASN A 202 1.27 29.52 38.57
C ASN A 202 2.31 30.18 39.50
N ASN A 203 3.48 30.54 38.96
CA ASN A 203 4.52 31.23 39.70
C ASN A 203 4.05 32.59 40.22
N ARG A 204 3.28 33.35 39.43
CA ARG A 204 2.65 34.60 39.88
C ARG A 204 1.70 34.36 41.04
N LYS A 205 0.82 33.34 40.96
CA LYS A 205 -0.09 33.00 42.07
C LYS A 205 0.67 32.59 43.34
N ILE A 206 1.78 31.85 43.20
CA ILE A 206 2.63 31.49 44.34
C ILE A 206 3.28 32.74 44.93
N ALA A 207 3.83 33.62 44.10
CA ALA A 207 4.46 34.87 44.55
C ALA A 207 3.45 35.79 45.24
N GLU A 208 2.25 35.94 44.69
CA GLU A 208 1.16 36.71 45.30
C GLU A 208 0.70 36.12 46.63
N ALA A 209 0.59 34.79 46.72
CA ALA A 209 0.25 34.12 47.97
C ALA A 209 1.33 34.31 49.04
N GLN A 210 2.62 34.20 48.66
CA GLN A 210 3.74 34.47 49.55
C GLN A 210 3.79 35.93 49.99
N ALA A 211 3.52 36.87 49.08
CA ALA A 211 3.46 38.31 49.39
C ALA A 211 2.34 38.63 50.38
N LYS A 212 1.14 38.04 50.20
CA LYS A 212 0.03 38.20 51.15
C LYS A 212 0.36 37.63 52.52
N LEU A 213 0.96 36.43 52.58
CA LEU A 213 1.40 35.84 53.85
C LEU A 213 2.44 36.71 54.55
N ALA A 214 3.39 37.29 53.80
CA ALA A 214 4.38 38.21 54.35
C ALA A 214 3.73 39.51 54.84
N GLU A 215 2.77 40.06 54.09
CA GLU A 215 2.00 41.24 54.50
C GLU A 215 1.20 41.00 55.78
N ASP A 216 0.51 39.85 55.88
CA ASP A 216 -0.24 39.47 57.08
C ASP A 216 0.70 39.28 58.29
N GLN A 217 1.87 38.66 58.09
CA GLN A 217 2.89 38.55 59.14
C GLN A 217 3.37 39.93 59.61
N LEU A 218 3.62 40.86 58.69
CA LEU A 218 4.00 42.23 59.02
C LEU A 218 2.89 42.95 59.80
N ARG A 219 1.62 42.82 59.38
CA ARG A 219 0.46 43.40 60.10
C ARG A 219 0.36 42.89 61.53
N ILE A 220 0.55 41.59 61.75
CA ILE A 220 0.54 41.01 63.11
C ILE A 220 1.66 41.61 63.97
N VAL A 221 2.86 41.78 63.42
CA VAL A 221 3.99 42.39 64.15
C VAL A 221 3.73 43.86 64.44
N GLU A 222 3.18 44.62 63.49
CA GLU A 222 2.78 46.02 63.71
C GLU A 222 1.68 46.16 64.76
N GLU A 223 0.69 45.27 64.75
CA GLU A 223 -0.38 45.24 65.75
C GLU A 223 0.18 44.89 67.14
N GLN A 224 1.05 43.89 67.24
CA GLN A 224 1.76 43.58 68.49
C GLN A 224 2.57 44.77 69.00
N ARG A 225 3.23 45.51 68.10
CA ARG A 225 3.96 46.74 68.44
C ARG A 225 3.01 47.82 68.97
N LYS A 226 1.86 48.03 68.34
CA LYS A 226 0.83 48.99 68.81
C LYS A 226 0.29 48.60 70.19
N ILE A 227 -0.07 47.33 70.40
CA ILE A 227 -0.53 46.82 71.70
C ILE A 227 0.55 47.04 72.76
N HIS A 228 1.82 46.81 72.43
CA HIS A 228 2.92 47.05 73.36
C HIS A 228 3.09 48.55 73.68
N GLU A 229 3.03 49.43 72.68
CA GLU A 229 3.06 50.89 72.88
C GLU A 229 1.88 51.38 73.74
N GLU A 230 0.67 50.86 73.51
CA GLU A 230 -0.51 51.16 74.32
C GLU A 230 -0.38 50.66 75.75
N ARG A 231 0.13 49.43 75.95
CA ARG A 231 0.42 48.90 77.29
C ARG A 231 1.41 49.77 78.05
N MET A 232 2.50 50.20 77.39
CA MET A 232 3.49 51.08 77.99
C MET A 232 2.91 52.44 78.35
N LYS A 233 2.03 53.02 77.50
CA LYS A 233 1.33 54.27 77.81
C LYS A 233 0.39 54.11 79.00
N LEU A 234 -0.41 53.04 79.02
CA LEU A 234 -1.33 52.76 80.12
C LEU A 234 -0.58 52.55 81.44
N GLU A 235 0.57 51.87 81.41
CA GLU A 235 1.42 51.68 82.58
C GLU A 235 2.03 53.01 83.06
N GLN A 236 2.50 53.85 82.15
CA GLN A 236 2.97 55.20 82.48
C GLN A 236 1.85 56.07 83.07
N GLU A 237 0.64 56.01 82.53
CA GLU A 237 -0.53 56.71 83.07
C GLU A 237 -0.88 56.20 84.47
N ARG A 238 -0.89 54.87 84.69
CA ARG A 238 -1.14 54.29 86.01
C ARG A 238 -0.08 54.71 87.02
N GLN A 239 1.19 54.77 86.63
CA GLN A 239 2.26 55.30 87.48
C GLN A 239 2.11 56.80 87.76
N ARG A 240 1.66 57.60 86.78
CA ARG A 240 1.36 59.02 86.98
C ARG A 240 0.20 59.21 87.95
N GLN A 241 -0.89 58.46 87.77
CA GLN A 241 -2.04 58.46 88.69
C GLN A 241 -1.61 58.05 90.09
N GLN A 242 -0.85 56.98 90.26
CA GLN A 242 -0.32 56.60 91.58
C GLN A 242 0.56 57.69 92.21
N LYS A 243 1.38 58.38 91.42
CA LYS A 243 2.18 59.52 91.91
C LYS A 243 1.30 60.73 92.28
N GLU A 244 0.24 60.99 91.52
CA GLU A 244 -0.73 62.06 91.79
C GLU A 244 -1.58 61.75 93.03
N GLU A 245 -2.10 60.53 93.15
CA GLU A 245 -2.79 60.01 94.34
C GLU A 245 -1.87 60.09 95.57
N GLN A 246 -0.62 59.64 95.45
CA GLN A 246 0.37 59.81 96.52
C GLN A 246 0.58 61.28 96.87
N LYS A 247 0.66 62.19 95.89
CA LYS A 247 0.79 63.64 96.16
C LYS A 247 -0.44 64.22 96.86
N ILE A 248 -1.64 63.78 96.49
CA ILE A 248 -2.91 64.18 97.13
C ILE A 248 -2.92 63.70 98.59
N ILE A 249 -2.58 62.43 98.84
CA ILE A 249 -2.52 61.83 100.19
C ILE A 249 -1.42 62.47 101.03
N LEU A 250 -0.23 62.73 100.46
CA LEU A 250 0.89 63.36 101.16
C LEU A 250 0.72 64.89 101.32
N GLY A 251 -0.34 65.50 100.78
CA GLY A 251 -0.63 66.93 100.90
C GLY A 251 0.40 67.87 100.25
N LYS A 252 1.24 67.38 99.34
CA LYS A 252 2.29 68.17 98.69
C LYS A 252 1.75 68.88 97.44
N GLY A 253 1.85 70.21 97.44
CA GLY A 253 1.45 71.07 96.33
C GLY A 253 -0.04 71.44 96.36
N LYS A 254 -0.42 72.40 97.23
CA LYS A 254 -1.75 73.06 97.30
C LYS A 254 -3.00 72.15 97.21
N SER A 255 -2.87 70.83 97.38
CA SER A 255 -3.92 69.83 97.16
C SER A 255 -4.92 69.74 98.30
N ARG A 256 -4.56 70.24 99.50
CA ARG A 256 -5.44 70.30 100.66
C ARG A 256 -6.39 71.50 100.51
N PRO A 257 -7.70 71.30 100.28
CA PRO A 257 -8.65 72.41 100.17
C PRO A 257 -8.61 73.21 101.47
N ARG A 258 -8.50 74.55 101.36
CA ARG A 258 -8.56 75.44 102.51
C ARG A 258 -9.97 75.38 103.09
N LEU A 259 -10.13 74.64 104.17
CA LEU A 259 -11.32 74.69 105.02
C LEU A 259 -11.34 76.05 105.71
N SER A 260 -12.13 76.98 105.17
CA SER A 260 -12.49 78.22 105.85
C SER A 260 -13.60 77.91 106.85
N PHE A 261 -13.24 77.74 108.12
CA PHE A 261 -14.23 77.69 109.20
C PHE A 261 -14.60 79.11 109.59
N THR A 262 -15.84 79.53 109.30
CA THR A 262 -16.43 80.73 109.89
C THR A 262 -16.82 80.40 111.33
N LEU A 263 -16.03 80.85 112.31
CA LEU A 263 -16.45 80.87 113.70
C LEU A 263 -17.60 81.88 113.82
N LYS A 264 -18.84 81.39 113.96
CA LYS A 264 -19.95 82.21 114.44
C LYS A 264 -19.61 82.62 115.87
N ALA A 265 -19.22 83.87 116.07
CA ALA A 265 -19.19 84.48 117.39
C ALA A 265 -20.62 84.46 117.93
N THR A 266 -20.78 83.88 119.11
CA THR A 266 -22.00 83.92 119.91
C THR A 266 -22.09 85.29 120.59
N ASP A 267 -23.15 86.03 120.29
CA ASP A 267 -23.82 86.99 121.18
C ASP A 267 -25.32 86.68 121.16
#